data_AF-A0A944ABF2-F1
#
_entry.id   AF-A0A944ABF2-F1
#
_cell.length_a   1.000
_cell.length_b   1.000
_cell.length_c   1.000
_cell.angle_alpha   90.00
_cell.angle_beta   90.00
_cell.angle_gamma   90.00
#
_symmetry.space_group_name_H-M   'P 1'
#
loop_
_entity.id
_entity.type
_entity.pdbx_description
1 polymer ?
#
loop_
_entity_poly.entity_id
_entity_poly.type
_entity_poly.pdbx_seq_one_letter_code
_entity_poly.pdbx_strand_id
1 'polypeptide(L)'
;MFASGDDVAAYVSSACQIEKIPAEKKASQHKSPVIDIAAVAEFAPLAMEAAQIYMRAAEREEAHKAKLKAKGIAELPPSIGERYVIDPGGMFASLGMSSLVLDRVGCLYIDKRFVSDEEMKTIVAIEKWLRRYLSEDVVEKIEIAKRKPSVLPVFRGFENDRYQKHDSLIKKVTAEFNADKAAFCGGTAAQASLIPDLSPAIVKSHMIEESGGNDARSRSAWDVDPLQVNVPGDWGDEKNLVGLKKPLKRNEGDVETNVRAAIKYLSRKGFSTSAKPASTRKEWRFVGWTDALRRYNGRRDRADTNRYYSEEYADKVMNRASNPSQFVPIEIKLAK
;
A
#
# COMPACT_ATOMS: atom_id res chain seq x y z
N MET A 1 1.07 45.96 -25.15
CA MET A 1 1.58 46.72 -23.99
C MET A 1 2.23 45.71 -23.07
N PHE A 2 3.56 45.66 -23.04
CA PHE A 2 4.29 44.76 -22.15
C PHE A 2 4.44 45.47 -20.80
N ALA A 3 3.93 44.84 -19.74
CA ALA A 3 4.09 45.31 -18.38
C ALA A 3 5.58 45.31 -18.00
N SER A 4 5.96 46.26 -17.15
CA SER A 4 7.33 46.45 -16.70
C SER A 4 7.78 45.33 -15.76
N GLY A 5 9.08 45.08 -15.63
CA GLY A 5 9.63 44.02 -14.77
C GLY A 5 9.24 44.13 -13.30
N ASP A 6 8.83 45.32 -12.85
CA ASP A 6 8.39 45.59 -11.48
C ASP A 6 6.93 45.18 -11.23
N ASP A 7 6.10 45.08 -12.28
CA ASP A 7 4.70 44.61 -12.17
C ASP A 7 4.62 43.10 -11.92
N VAL A 8 5.64 42.33 -12.30
CA VAL A 8 5.72 40.88 -12.05
C VAL A 8 6.05 40.59 -10.59
N ALA A 9 6.89 41.41 -9.94
CA ALA A 9 7.26 41.23 -8.54
C ALA A 9 6.09 41.51 -7.57
N ALA A 10 5.19 42.44 -7.91
CA ALA A 10 3.98 42.73 -7.13
C ALA A 10 2.87 41.67 -7.32
N TYR A 11 2.85 40.97 -8.46
CA TYR A 11 1.84 39.93 -8.76
C TYR A 11 2.13 38.58 -8.07
N VAL A 12 3.37 38.33 -7.66
CA VAL A 12 3.82 37.08 -7.03
C VAL A 12 3.55 37.03 -5.50
N SER A 13 2.96 38.08 -4.91
CA SER A 13 2.62 38.12 -3.48
C SER A 13 1.29 37.44 -3.09
N SER A 14 0.66 36.68 -4.00
CA SER A 14 -0.61 35.99 -3.75
C SER A 14 -0.38 34.62 -3.09
N ALA A 15 -0.99 34.44 -1.93
CA ALA A 15 -0.76 33.39 -0.94
C ALA A 15 -0.95 31.95 -1.48
N CYS A 16 -0.01 31.07 -1.16
CA CYS A 16 -0.20 29.62 -1.26
C CYS A 16 -1.14 29.18 -0.13
N GLN A 17 -2.34 28.70 -0.47
CA GLN A 17 -3.32 28.18 0.50
C GLN A 17 -3.33 26.65 0.47
N ILE A 18 -3.22 26.04 1.65
CA ILE A 18 -3.40 24.59 1.84
C ILE A 18 -4.74 24.40 2.52
N GLU A 19 -5.76 24.04 1.75
CA GLU A 19 -7.05 23.67 2.31
C GLU A 19 -7.08 22.16 2.60
N LYS A 20 -7.27 21.81 3.87
CA LYS A 20 -7.79 20.49 4.23
C LYS A 20 -9.24 20.46 3.76
N ILE A 21 -9.68 19.38 3.09
CA ILE A 21 -11.10 19.13 2.82
C ILE A 21 -11.63 18.14 3.89
N PRO A 22 -12.07 18.58 5.09
CA PRO A 22 -12.83 17.74 6.00
C PRO A 22 -14.33 18.07 5.93
N ALA A 23 -15.16 17.11 6.33
CA ALA A 23 -16.44 17.43 6.95
C ALA A 23 -16.16 18.35 8.16
N GLU A 24 -16.60 19.60 8.06
CA GLU A 24 -16.64 20.64 9.10
C GLU A 24 -15.31 21.29 9.57
N LYS A 25 -15.40 22.62 9.68
CA LYS A 25 -14.32 23.64 9.73
C LYS A 25 -13.59 23.76 11.07
N LYS A 26 -12.30 24.12 11.01
CA LYS A 26 -11.70 25.28 11.71
C LYS A 26 -10.52 25.82 10.89
N ALA A 27 -10.60 27.09 10.49
CA ALA A 27 -9.53 27.78 9.77
C ALA A 27 -8.47 28.31 10.75
N SER A 28 -7.23 27.88 10.62
CA SER A 28 -6.06 28.47 11.30
C SER A 28 -5.31 29.36 10.31
N GLN A 29 -5.00 30.60 10.70
CA GLN A 29 -4.14 31.48 9.91
C GLN A 29 -2.73 30.89 9.83
N HIS A 30 -2.31 30.51 8.63
CA HIS A 30 -0.96 30.02 8.34
C HIS A 30 -0.23 31.03 7.45
N LYS A 31 1.02 31.33 7.80
CA LYS A 31 1.93 32.03 6.89
C LYS A 31 2.22 31.11 5.72
N SER A 32 1.85 31.54 4.51
CA SER A 32 2.17 30.82 3.29
C SER A 32 3.70 30.74 3.12
N PRO A 33 4.25 29.57 2.74
CA PRO A 33 5.66 29.49 2.40
C PRO A 33 5.94 30.40 1.21
N VAL A 34 6.98 31.23 1.32
CA VAL A 34 7.47 32.05 0.20
C VAL A 34 8.36 31.16 -0.65
N ILE A 35 7.92 30.83 -1.87
CA ILE A 35 8.70 30.06 -2.84
C ILE A 35 9.52 31.04 -3.68
N ASP A 36 10.83 30.82 -3.78
CA ASP A 36 11.73 31.64 -4.61
C ASP A 36 11.39 31.51 -6.10
N ILE A 37 11.50 32.62 -6.85
CA ILE A 37 11.26 32.70 -8.30
C ILE A 37 12.14 31.70 -9.07
N ALA A 38 13.35 31.42 -8.60
CA ALA A 38 14.20 30.39 -9.22
C ALA A 38 13.57 28.99 -9.12
N ALA A 39 12.97 28.65 -7.97
CA ALA A 39 12.27 27.39 -7.78
C ALA A 39 11.01 27.32 -8.65
N VAL A 40 10.30 28.44 -8.80
CA VAL A 40 9.16 28.56 -9.72
C VAL A 40 9.55 28.25 -11.15
N ALA A 41 10.65 28.84 -11.64
CA ALA A 41 11.13 28.62 -13.00
C ALA A 41 11.52 27.14 -13.24
N GLU A 42 12.09 26.47 -12.25
CA GLU A 42 12.36 25.02 -12.29
C GLU A 42 11.06 24.21 -12.39
N PHE A 43 10.00 24.64 -11.72
CA PHE A 43 8.75 23.89 -11.64
C PHE A 43 7.80 24.09 -12.83
N ALA A 44 7.76 25.29 -13.42
CA ALA A 44 6.82 25.63 -14.49
C ALA A 44 6.71 24.57 -15.61
N PRO A 45 7.82 24.03 -16.18
CA PRO A 45 7.71 22.98 -17.20
C PRO A 45 7.13 21.66 -16.64
N LEU A 46 7.54 21.27 -15.43
CA LEU A 46 7.05 20.07 -14.76
C LEU A 46 5.55 20.16 -14.45
N ALA A 47 5.09 21.34 -14.06
CA ALA A 47 3.72 21.68 -13.79
C ALA A 47 2.81 21.49 -15.01
N MET A 48 3.16 22.10 -16.14
CA MET A 48 2.40 21.93 -17.38
C MET A 48 2.30 20.47 -17.80
N GLU A 49 3.40 19.72 -17.65
CA GLU A 49 3.42 18.30 -17.96
C GLU A 49 2.55 17.49 -16.97
N ALA A 50 2.56 17.85 -15.68
CA ALA A 50 1.72 17.24 -14.65
C ALA A 50 0.24 17.32 -15.02
N ALA A 51 -0.23 18.50 -15.42
CA ALA A 51 -1.63 18.71 -15.81
C ALA A 51 -2.03 17.79 -16.98
N GLN A 52 -1.16 17.66 -17.98
CA GLN A 52 -1.41 16.76 -19.10
C GLN A 52 -1.39 15.29 -18.68
N ILE A 53 -0.46 14.89 -17.81
CA ILE A 53 -0.40 13.53 -17.26
C ILE A 53 -1.68 13.21 -16.49
N TYR A 54 -2.18 14.15 -15.69
CA TYR A 54 -3.45 14.01 -14.97
C TYR A 54 -4.62 13.76 -15.91
N MET A 55 -4.76 14.56 -16.96
CA MET A 55 -5.83 14.39 -17.95
C MET A 55 -5.74 13.02 -18.63
N ARG A 56 -4.55 12.65 -19.12
CA ARG A 56 -4.33 11.34 -19.78
C ARG A 56 -4.56 10.16 -18.84
N ALA A 57 -4.14 10.25 -17.58
CA ALA A 57 -4.36 9.21 -16.58
C ALA A 57 -5.87 9.07 -16.27
N ALA A 58 -6.60 10.17 -16.12
CA ALA A 58 -8.04 10.16 -15.91
C ALA A 58 -8.81 9.54 -17.10
N GLU A 59 -8.43 9.88 -18.34
CA GLU A 59 -9.01 9.26 -19.54
C GLU A 59 -8.79 7.74 -19.58
N ARG A 60 -7.58 7.27 -19.25
CA ARG A 60 -7.25 5.84 -19.19
C ARG A 60 -7.99 5.14 -18.04
N GLU A 61 -8.15 5.80 -16.90
CA GLU A 61 -8.93 5.31 -15.77
C GLU A 61 -10.40 5.11 -16.16
N GLU A 62 -11.03 6.10 -16.78
CA GLU A 62 -12.42 6.00 -17.22
C GLU A 62 -12.61 4.91 -18.29
N ALA A 63 -11.68 4.80 -19.24
CA ALA A 63 -11.67 3.70 -20.21
C ALA A 63 -11.55 2.32 -19.54
N HIS A 64 -10.79 2.23 -18.44
CA HIS A 64 -10.65 0.99 -17.67
C HIS A 64 -11.93 0.65 -16.92
N LYS A 65 -12.51 1.62 -16.20
CA LYS A 65 -13.80 1.45 -15.50
C LYS A 65 -14.91 1.03 -16.45
N ALA A 66 -14.99 1.62 -17.63
CA ALA A 66 -15.96 1.23 -18.66
C ALA A 66 -15.80 -0.24 -19.08
N LYS A 67 -14.56 -0.71 -19.27
CA LYS A 67 -14.25 -2.11 -19.59
C LYS A 67 -14.64 -3.07 -18.45
N LEU A 68 -14.44 -2.68 -17.20
CA LEU A 68 -14.82 -3.49 -16.03
C LEU A 68 -16.33 -3.56 -15.86
N LYS A 69 -17.02 -2.42 -16.00
CA LYS A 69 -18.49 -2.35 -15.99
C LYS A 69 -19.11 -3.25 -17.05
N ALA A 70 -18.58 -3.23 -18.28
CA ALA A 70 -19.04 -4.09 -19.37
C ALA A 70 -18.88 -5.59 -19.07
N LYS A 71 -18.00 -5.96 -18.14
CA LYS A 71 -17.78 -7.35 -17.68
C LYS A 71 -18.53 -7.69 -16.39
N GLY A 72 -19.33 -6.76 -15.85
CA GLY A 72 -19.99 -6.94 -14.55
C GLY A 72 -19.03 -6.96 -13.35
N ILE A 73 -17.82 -6.42 -13.51
CA ILE A 73 -16.79 -6.38 -12.46
C ILE A 73 -16.89 -5.03 -11.75
N ALA A 74 -17.11 -5.05 -10.43
CA ALA A 74 -17.04 -3.86 -9.60
C ALA A 74 -15.58 -3.59 -9.20
N GLU A 75 -14.95 -2.57 -9.78
CA GLU A 75 -13.64 -2.11 -9.33
C GLU A 75 -13.78 -1.29 -8.05
N LEU A 76 -12.79 -1.42 -7.17
CA LEU A 76 -12.59 -0.45 -6.12
C LEU A 76 -11.72 0.68 -6.65
N PRO A 77 -12.19 1.94 -6.66
CA PRO A 77 -11.25 3.03 -6.81
C PRO A 77 -10.21 2.93 -5.68
N PRO A 78 -8.92 3.25 -5.93
CA PRO A 78 -7.97 3.43 -4.85
C PRO A 78 -8.62 4.36 -3.83
N SER A 79 -8.46 4.02 -2.55
CA SER A 79 -9.24 4.70 -1.51
C SER A 79 -9.16 6.22 -1.68
N ILE A 80 -10.30 6.90 -1.57
CA ILE A 80 -10.34 8.37 -1.55
C ILE A 80 -9.75 8.78 -0.19
N GLY A 81 -8.43 8.63 -0.05
CA GLY A 81 -7.70 9.10 1.10
C GLY A 81 -7.81 10.61 1.21
N GLU A 82 -7.44 11.16 2.36
CA GLU A 82 -7.34 12.61 2.54
C GLU A 82 -6.50 13.23 1.41
N ARG A 83 -7.05 14.29 0.82
CA ARG A 83 -6.44 15.05 -0.26
C ARG A 83 -6.05 16.42 0.27
N TYR A 84 -4.87 16.86 -0.12
CA TYR A 84 -4.33 18.17 0.22
C TYR A 84 -4.24 18.96 -1.07
N VAL A 85 -5.06 20.00 -1.19
CA VAL A 85 -5.04 20.88 -2.35
C VAL A 85 -4.03 21.97 -2.05
N ILE A 86 -2.96 22.02 -2.83
CA ILE A 86 -2.05 23.16 -2.88
C ILE A 86 -2.61 24.06 -3.97
N ASP A 87 -3.17 25.20 -3.56
CA ASP A 87 -3.38 26.34 -4.45
C ASP A 87 -2.15 27.23 -4.33
N PRO A 88 -1.22 27.17 -5.28
CA PRO A 88 -0.03 27.99 -5.27
C PRO A 88 -0.28 29.44 -5.77
N GLY A 89 -1.54 29.86 -5.92
CA GLY A 89 -1.94 31.21 -6.26
C GLY A 89 -2.00 31.50 -7.77
N GLY A 90 -2.15 32.79 -8.11
CA GLY A 90 -2.39 33.26 -9.49
C GLY A 90 -1.29 32.91 -10.52
N MET A 91 -0.12 32.51 -10.04
CA MET A 91 1.02 32.09 -10.87
C MET A 91 0.82 30.75 -11.57
N PHE A 92 0.03 29.84 -10.99
CA PHE A 92 -0.29 28.57 -11.64
C PHE A 92 -1.58 28.64 -12.45
N ALA A 93 -2.49 29.52 -12.05
CA ALA A 93 -3.65 29.86 -12.84
C ALA A 93 -3.25 30.39 -14.23
N SER A 94 -2.16 31.16 -14.34
CA SER A 94 -1.63 31.62 -15.63
C SER A 94 -0.97 30.50 -16.47
N LEU A 95 -0.58 29.39 -15.84
CA LEU A 95 -0.10 28.16 -16.49
C LEU A 95 -1.25 27.15 -16.73
N GLY A 96 -2.50 27.53 -16.50
CA GLY A 96 -3.68 26.67 -16.68
C GLY A 96 -3.85 25.60 -15.60
N MET A 97 -3.11 25.67 -14.50
CA MET A 97 -3.27 24.77 -13.36
C MET A 97 -3.97 25.48 -12.21
N SER A 98 -5.17 25.03 -11.86
CA SER A 98 -5.93 25.60 -10.74
C SER A 98 -5.45 25.12 -9.38
N SER A 99 -4.84 23.92 -9.29
CA SER A 99 -4.27 23.38 -8.06
C SER A 99 -3.46 22.12 -8.29
N LEU A 100 -2.56 21.81 -7.35
CA LEU A 100 -1.96 20.47 -7.22
C LEU A 100 -2.65 19.72 -6.09
N VAL A 101 -3.15 18.52 -6.39
CA VAL A 101 -3.70 17.64 -5.38
C VAL A 101 -2.62 16.69 -4.92
N LEU A 102 -2.30 16.71 -3.63
CA LEU A 102 -1.43 15.75 -2.98
C LEU A 102 -2.22 14.73 -2.18
N ASP A 103 -1.71 13.51 -2.12
CA ASP A 103 -2.18 12.50 -1.19
C ASP A 103 -1.66 12.79 0.22
N ARG A 104 -2.15 12.02 1.20
CA ARG A 104 -1.72 12.13 2.59
C ARG A 104 -0.23 11.86 2.84
N VAL A 105 0.49 11.32 1.85
CA VAL A 105 1.95 11.12 1.98
C VAL A 105 2.76 12.25 1.36
N GLY A 106 2.10 13.27 0.77
CA GLY A 106 2.74 14.41 0.11
C GLY A 106 3.17 14.10 -1.32
N CYS A 107 2.68 13.01 -1.89
CA CYS A 107 2.89 12.66 -3.29
C CYS A 107 1.73 13.21 -4.13
N LEU A 108 1.93 13.36 -5.44
CA LEU A 108 0.82 13.74 -6.33
C LEU A 108 -0.30 12.70 -6.25
N TYR A 109 -1.52 13.18 -6.00
CA TYR A 109 -2.73 12.38 -5.94
C TYR A 109 -3.20 12.00 -7.34
N ILE A 110 -2.46 11.10 -7.98
CA ILE A 110 -2.78 10.54 -9.29
C ILE A 110 -2.83 9.02 -9.21
N ASP A 111 -3.76 8.40 -9.93
CA ASP A 111 -3.80 6.94 -10.01
C ASP A 111 -2.65 6.44 -10.90
N LYS A 112 -1.56 6.05 -10.24
CA LYS A 112 -0.31 5.59 -10.88
C LYS A 112 -0.48 4.35 -11.75
N ARG A 113 -1.61 3.62 -11.68
CA ARG A 113 -1.92 2.51 -12.61
C ARG A 113 -2.13 3.00 -14.04
N PHE A 114 -2.58 4.24 -14.19
CA PHE A 114 -2.94 4.83 -15.47
C PHE A 114 -1.88 5.82 -15.95
N VAL A 115 -0.70 5.75 -15.37
CA VAL A 115 0.47 6.55 -15.74
C VAL A 115 1.48 5.63 -16.42
N SER A 116 2.05 6.05 -17.54
CA SER A 116 3.11 5.30 -18.23
C SER A 116 4.45 5.39 -17.49
N ASP A 117 5.40 4.51 -17.79
CA ASP A 117 6.74 4.55 -17.19
C ASP A 117 7.46 5.88 -17.45
N GLU A 118 7.24 6.50 -18.62
CA GLU A 118 7.82 7.80 -18.95
C GLU A 118 7.18 8.93 -18.13
N GLU A 119 5.84 8.96 -18.07
CA GLU A 119 5.10 9.93 -17.25
C GLU A 119 5.42 9.78 -15.75
N MET A 120 5.75 8.56 -15.31
CA MET A 120 6.18 8.29 -13.93
C MET A 120 7.48 9.01 -13.59
N LYS A 121 8.42 9.15 -14.55
CA LYS A 121 9.66 9.90 -14.33
C LYS A 121 9.37 11.37 -14.04
N THR A 122 8.43 11.96 -14.77
CA THR A 122 7.96 13.33 -14.55
C THR A 122 7.27 13.47 -13.19
N ILE A 123 6.39 12.54 -12.81
CA ILE A 123 5.79 12.54 -11.47
C ILE A 123 6.85 12.48 -10.38
N VAL A 124 7.87 11.61 -10.52
CA VAL A 124 8.97 11.51 -9.55
C VAL A 124 9.77 12.80 -9.49
N ALA A 125 10.01 13.47 -10.63
CA ALA A 125 10.67 14.77 -10.67
C ALA A 125 9.86 15.85 -9.94
N ILE A 126 8.54 15.88 -10.14
CA ILE A 126 7.62 16.78 -9.42
C ILE A 126 7.64 16.49 -7.91
N GLU A 127 7.47 15.23 -7.52
CA GLU A 127 7.49 14.83 -6.11
C GLU A 127 8.82 15.17 -5.44
N LYS A 128 9.95 15.07 -6.16
CA LYS A 128 11.28 15.48 -5.68
C LYS A 128 11.39 17.00 -5.55
N TRP A 129 10.86 17.75 -6.51
CA TRP A 129 10.81 19.21 -6.45
C TRP A 129 9.95 19.68 -5.27
N LEU A 130 8.76 19.11 -5.09
CA LEU A 130 7.85 19.41 -3.99
C LEU A 130 8.53 19.17 -2.63
N ARG A 131 9.25 18.05 -2.48
CA ARG A 131 10.02 17.76 -1.25
C ARG A 131 11.17 18.73 -1.00
N ARG A 132 11.74 19.31 -2.05
CA ARG A 132 12.86 20.26 -1.94
C ARG A 132 12.39 21.65 -1.53
N TYR A 133 11.24 22.10 -2.03
CA TYR A 133 10.82 23.51 -1.94
C TYR A 133 9.55 23.76 -1.13
N LEU A 134 8.73 22.76 -0.84
CA LEU A 134 7.72 22.90 0.21
C LEU A 134 8.44 22.87 1.55
N SER A 135 8.27 23.92 2.35
CA SER A 135 8.92 24.09 3.66
C SER A 135 8.75 22.83 4.50
N GLU A 136 9.75 22.53 5.34
CA GLU A 136 9.65 21.45 6.33
C GLU A 136 8.31 21.55 7.05
N ASP A 137 7.83 22.69 7.54
CA ASP A 137 6.48 22.84 8.15
C ASP A 137 5.26 22.36 7.32
N VAL A 138 5.32 22.42 5.99
CA VAL A 138 4.22 21.97 5.10
C VAL A 138 4.30 20.46 4.92
N VAL A 139 5.51 19.95 4.67
CA VAL A 139 5.80 18.52 4.65
C VAL A 139 5.58 17.93 6.04
N GLU A 140 5.89 18.66 7.10
CA GLU A 140 5.80 18.32 8.51
C GLU A 140 4.36 18.38 8.94
N LYS A 141 3.48 19.26 8.46
CA LYS A 141 2.03 19.14 8.72
C LYS A 141 1.40 17.94 8.00
N ILE A 142 1.86 17.63 6.79
CA ILE A 142 1.53 16.39 6.08
C ILE A 142 2.16 15.16 6.80
N GLU A 143 3.29 15.31 7.49
CA GLU A 143 3.99 14.28 8.29
C GLU A 143 3.60 14.24 9.78
N ILE A 144 2.96 15.26 10.35
CA ILE A 144 2.54 15.35 11.76
C ILE A 144 1.20 14.64 11.90
N ALA A 145 0.40 14.59 10.83
CA ALA A 145 -0.61 13.54 10.66
C ALA A 145 0.00 12.12 10.64
N LYS A 146 1.32 11.97 10.40
CA LYS A 146 2.03 10.68 10.35
C LYS A 146 2.80 10.27 11.60
N ARG A 147 2.85 11.04 12.71
CA ARG A 147 3.74 10.67 13.84
C ARG A 147 3.02 10.42 15.16
N LYS A 148 2.49 9.20 15.31
CA LYS A 148 2.82 8.39 16.49
C LYS A 148 3.99 7.48 16.11
N PRO A 149 5.09 7.44 16.88
CA PRO A 149 6.30 6.76 16.48
C PRO A 149 6.13 5.25 16.71
N SER A 150 5.81 4.52 15.64
CA SER A 150 6.11 3.09 15.40
C SER A 150 5.35 2.51 14.21
N VAL A 151 4.41 3.23 13.59
CA VAL A 151 3.37 2.71 12.66
C VAL A 151 3.95 1.95 11.46
N LEU A 152 3.35 0.81 11.12
CA LEU A 152 3.69 0.07 9.89
C LEU A 152 3.46 0.96 8.67
N PRO A 153 4.10 0.67 7.52
CA PRO A 153 3.85 1.45 6.32
C PRO A 153 2.35 1.48 6.00
N VAL A 154 1.92 2.67 5.59
CA VAL A 154 0.70 2.84 4.82
C VAL A 154 1.04 2.45 3.40
N PHE A 155 0.35 1.45 2.86
CA PHE A 155 0.51 1.05 1.46
C PHE A 155 -0.40 1.88 0.56
N ARG A 156 0.15 2.34 -0.57
CA ARG A 156 -0.62 3.08 -1.58
C ARG A 156 -1.83 2.26 -2.06
N GLY A 157 -2.99 2.89 -2.12
CA GLY A 157 -4.32 2.31 -2.40
C GLY A 157 -5.00 1.62 -1.23
N PHE A 158 -4.31 1.47 -0.09
CA PHE A 158 -4.80 0.86 1.14
C PHE A 158 -4.70 1.85 2.31
N GLU A 159 -5.08 3.10 2.05
CA GLU A 159 -4.96 4.19 3.00
C GLU A 159 -6.07 4.21 4.05
N ASN A 160 -7.26 3.73 3.71
CA ASN A 160 -8.41 3.69 4.61
C ASN A 160 -8.09 2.97 5.93
N ASP A 161 -8.49 3.55 7.07
CA ASP A 161 -8.19 3.09 8.43
C ASP A 161 -8.45 1.60 8.69
N ARG A 162 -9.38 0.98 7.95
CA ARG A 162 -9.58 -0.47 8.00
C ARG A 162 -8.27 -1.24 7.85
N TYR A 163 -7.39 -0.83 6.93
CA TYR A 163 -6.14 -1.54 6.65
C TYR A 163 -5.06 -1.33 7.73
N GLN A 164 -5.28 -0.41 8.66
CA GLN A 164 -4.37 -0.01 9.73
C GLN A 164 -4.87 -0.52 11.09
N LYS A 165 -6.15 -0.94 11.15
CA LYS A 165 -6.83 -1.51 12.32
C LYS A 165 -5.98 -2.53 13.08
N HIS A 166 -5.22 -3.36 12.37
CA HIS A 166 -4.46 -4.47 12.93
C HIS A 166 -2.96 -4.20 13.09
N ASP A 167 -2.48 -2.97 12.84
CA ASP A 167 -1.03 -2.69 12.80
C ASP A 167 -0.31 -3.01 14.11
N SER A 168 -0.93 -2.72 15.26
CA SER A 168 -0.38 -3.03 16.58
C SER A 168 -0.30 -4.55 16.82
N LEU A 169 -1.34 -5.29 16.42
CA LEU A 169 -1.37 -6.74 16.52
C LEU A 169 -0.28 -7.37 15.63
N ILE A 170 -0.17 -6.91 14.39
CA ILE A 170 0.85 -7.39 13.44
C ILE A 170 2.25 -7.23 14.03
N LYS A 171 2.58 -6.03 14.53
CA LYS A 171 3.89 -5.80 15.17
C LYS A 171 4.14 -6.73 16.35
N LYS A 172 3.15 -6.87 17.25
CA LYS A 172 3.24 -7.73 18.43
C LYS A 172 3.57 -9.18 18.02
N VAL A 173 2.76 -9.77 17.15
CA VAL A 173 2.90 -11.19 16.79
C VAL A 173 4.16 -11.42 15.95
N THR A 174 4.54 -10.47 15.10
CA THR A 174 5.81 -10.55 14.36
C THR A 174 7.03 -10.44 15.28
N ALA A 175 7.01 -9.57 16.28
CA ALA A 175 8.09 -9.47 17.27
C ALA A 175 8.22 -10.77 18.08
N GLU A 176 7.10 -11.34 18.53
CA GLU A 176 7.07 -12.64 19.21
C GLU A 176 7.61 -13.78 18.32
N PHE A 177 7.25 -13.80 17.04
CA PHE A 177 7.80 -14.75 16.07
C PHE A 177 9.32 -14.59 15.94
N ASN A 178 9.82 -13.37 15.77
CA ASN A 178 11.25 -13.13 15.58
C ASN A 178 12.06 -13.45 16.84
N ALA A 179 11.47 -13.28 18.03
CA ALA A 179 12.07 -13.66 19.30
C ALA A 179 12.14 -15.17 19.51
N ASP A 180 11.16 -15.94 19.01
CA ASP A 180 11.10 -17.40 19.16
C ASP A 180 10.68 -18.12 17.87
N LYS A 181 11.54 -18.03 16.86
CA LYS A 181 11.31 -18.67 15.56
C LYS A 181 11.19 -20.19 15.67
N ALA A 182 11.91 -20.80 16.63
CA ALA A 182 11.92 -22.25 16.83
C ALA A 182 10.54 -22.77 17.29
N ALA A 183 9.90 -22.10 18.25
CA ALA A 183 8.55 -22.47 18.68
C ALA A 183 7.52 -22.27 17.57
N PHE A 184 7.64 -21.20 16.78
CA PHE A 184 6.67 -20.92 15.71
C PHE A 184 6.78 -21.91 14.55
N CYS A 185 7.99 -22.20 14.07
CA CYS A 185 8.19 -23.17 12.98
C CYS A 185 8.13 -24.63 13.46
N GLY A 186 8.20 -24.86 14.78
CA GLY A 186 8.29 -26.19 15.38
C GLY A 186 9.59 -26.90 14.96
N GLY A 187 10.69 -26.16 14.91
CA GLY A 187 12.01 -26.61 14.47
C GLY A 187 13.05 -26.58 15.59
N THR A 188 14.28 -27.00 15.26
CA THR A 188 15.43 -26.83 16.18
C THR A 188 15.95 -25.39 16.15
N ALA A 189 16.75 -25.00 17.14
CA ALA A 189 17.43 -23.69 17.14
C ALA A 189 18.28 -23.46 15.88
N ALA A 190 18.93 -24.51 15.37
CA ALA A 190 19.73 -24.45 14.14
C ALA A 190 18.87 -24.24 12.88
N GLN A 191 17.66 -24.82 12.82
CA GLN A 191 16.73 -24.53 11.72
C GLN A 191 16.16 -23.11 11.85
N ALA A 192 15.84 -22.70 13.07
CA ALA A 192 15.30 -21.38 13.37
C ALA A 192 16.28 -20.24 13.04
N SER A 193 17.59 -20.44 13.26
CA SER A 193 18.62 -19.46 12.92
C SER A 193 18.79 -19.22 11.41
N LEU A 194 18.29 -20.14 10.56
CA LEU A 194 18.29 -20.00 9.11
C LEU A 194 17.07 -19.21 8.59
N ILE A 195 16.11 -18.89 9.45
CA ILE A 195 14.91 -18.15 9.06
C ILE A 195 15.21 -16.66 9.21
N PRO A 196 15.19 -15.85 8.12
CA PRO A 196 15.32 -14.41 8.22
C PRO A 196 14.22 -13.82 9.09
N ASP A 197 14.46 -12.67 9.70
CA ASP A 197 13.40 -11.96 10.43
C ASP A 197 12.19 -11.71 9.50
N LEU A 198 11.00 -11.98 10.01
CA LEU A 198 9.77 -11.63 9.34
C LEU A 198 9.54 -10.14 9.53
N SER A 199 9.42 -9.40 8.42
CA SER A 199 9.03 -7.99 8.48
C SER A 199 7.52 -7.88 8.74
N PRO A 200 7.07 -7.05 9.68
CA PRO A 200 5.63 -6.87 9.88
C PRO A 200 4.96 -6.17 8.68
N ALA A 201 5.72 -5.51 7.80
CA ALA A 201 5.20 -5.03 6.51
C ALA A 201 4.81 -6.19 5.57
N ILE A 202 5.55 -7.31 5.58
CA ILE A 202 5.19 -8.52 4.83
C ILE A 202 3.86 -9.09 5.34
N VAL A 203 3.68 -9.17 6.66
CA VAL A 203 2.43 -9.67 7.26
C VAL A 203 1.23 -8.78 6.91
N LYS A 204 1.38 -7.46 7.01
CA LYS A 204 0.33 -6.52 6.62
C LYS A 204 -0.01 -6.62 5.13
N SER A 205 1.01 -6.73 4.28
CA SER A 205 0.85 -6.91 2.85
C SER A 205 0.14 -8.24 2.51
N HIS A 206 0.48 -9.30 3.23
CA HIS A 206 -0.16 -10.62 3.12
C HIS A 206 -1.65 -10.53 3.52
N MET A 207 -1.99 -9.87 4.62
CA MET A 207 -3.40 -9.63 5.01
C MET A 207 -4.19 -8.91 3.92
N ILE A 208 -3.60 -7.88 3.30
CA ILE A 208 -4.20 -7.14 2.18
C ILE A 208 -4.44 -8.07 0.99
N GLU A 209 -3.48 -8.92 0.65
CA GLU A 209 -3.64 -9.85 -0.46
C GLU A 209 -4.74 -10.89 -0.22
N GLU A 210 -4.87 -11.39 1.01
CA GLU A 210 -5.84 -12.44 1.37
C GLU A 210 -7.27 -11.91 1.57
N SER A 211 -7.41 -10.72 2.16
CA SER A 211 -8.73 -10.21 2.59
C SER A 211 -8.94 -8.71 2.37
N GLY A 212 -8.02 -8.03 1.68
CA GLY A 212 -8.09 -6.58 1.46
C GLY A 212 -9.19 -6.12 0.50
N GLY A 213 -9.93 -7.03 -0.14
CA GLY A 213 -11.10 -6.69 -0.94
C GLY A 213 -12.19 -5.93 -0.15
N ASN A 214 -13.16 -5.35 -0.85
CA ASN A 214 -14.24 -4.55 -0.23
C ASN A 214 -15.63 -5.15 -0.50
N ASP A 215 -15.73 -6.41 -0.91
CA ASP A 215 -17.00 -7.10 -0.79
C ASP A 215 -17.28 -7.46 0.69
N ALA A 216 -18.51 -7.88 0.98
CA ALA A 216 -18.92 -8.21 2.35
C ALA A 216 -18.10 -9.37 2.94
N ARG A 217 -17.68 -10.32 2.11
CA ARG A 217 -16.89 -11.48 2.54
C ARG A 217 -15.47 -11.05 2.90
N SER A 218 -14.81 -10.23 2.08
CA SER A 218 -13.48 -9.69 2.39
C SER A 218 -13.49 -8.84 3.65
N ARG A 219 -14.49 -7.96 3.85
CA ARG A 219 -14.64 -7.20 5.10
C ARG A 219 -14.79 -8.11 6.32
N SER A 220 -15.65 -9.12 6.23
CA SER A 220 -15.84 -10.07 7.33
C SER A 220 -14.59 -10.90 7.62
N ALA A 221 -13.84 -11.31 6.60
CA ALA A 221 -12.56 -11.99 6.77
C ALA A 221 -11.52 -11.08 7.41
N TRP A 222 -11.43 -9.82 6.97
CA TRP A 222 -10.50 -8.83 7.53
C TRP A 222 -10.63 -8.68 9.05
N ASP A 223 -11.85 -8.78 9.57
CA ASP A 223 -12.13 -8.60 11.00
C ASP A 223 -11.88 -9.84 11.87
N VAL A 224 -11.79 -11.03 11.27
CA VAL A 224 -11.70 -12.30 12.03
C VAL A 224 -10.52 -13.17 11.59
N ASP A 225 -10.35 -13.40 10.29
CA ASP A 225 -9.30 -14.24 9.72
C ASP A 225 -8.67 -13.54 8.49
N PRO A 226 -7.92 -12.44 8.71
CA PRO A 226 -7.44 -11.60 7.62
C PRO A 226 -6.40 -12.26 6.72
N LEU A 227 -5.79 -13.36 7.18
CA LEU A 227 -4.82 -14.17 6.43
C LEU A 227 -5.45 -15.44 5.85
N GLN A 228 -6.78 -15.60 5.97
CA GLN A 228 -7.57 -16.73 5.49
C GLN A 228 -6.98 -18.11 5.85
N VAL A 229 -6.33 -18.24 7.02
CA VAL A 229 -5.74 -19.52 7.43
C VAL A 229 -6.81 -20.50 7.93
N ASN A 230 -7.90 -19.99 8.50
CA ASN A 230 -8.94 -20.75 9.18
C ASN A 230 -10.19 -20.90 8.29
N VAL A 231 -10.01 -21.52 7.12
CA VAL A 231 -11.07 -21.72 6.12
C VAL A 231 -11.47 -23.20 6.03
N PRO A 232 -12.78 -23.55 6.17
CA PRO A 232 -13.21 -24.96 6.18
C PRO A 232 -12.89 -25.74 4.90
N GLY A 233 -12.96 -25.07 3.74
CA GLY A 233 -12.73 -25.67 2.42
C GLY A 233 -11.26 -25.85 2.04
N ASP A 234 -10.33 -25.27 2.82
CA ASP A 234 -8.88 -25.41 2.67
C ASP A 234 -8.29 -26.08 3.93
N TRP A 235 -9.03 -26.99 4.54
CA TRP A 235 -8.61 -27.57 5.80
C TRP A 235 -7.61 -28.72 5.60
N GLY A 236 -6.47 -28.66 6.28
CA GLY A 236 -5.51 -29.75 6.43
C GLY A 236 -5.14 -29.98 7.90
N ASP A 237 -4.74 -31.21 8.25
CA ASP A 237 -4.46 -31.62 9.63
C ASP A 237 -3.35 -30.79 10.30
N GLU A 238 -2.41 -30.29 9.50
CA GLU A 238 -1.33 -29.41 9.92
C GLU A 238 -1.84 -28.08 10.51
N LYS A 239 -3.07 -27.65 10.20
CA LYS A 239 -3.69 -26.46 10.80
C LYS A 239 -4.00 -26.69 12.29
N ASN A 240 -4.28 -27.93 12.70
CA ASN A 240 -4.36 -28.28 14.13
C ASN A 240 -3.03 -28.04 14.85
N LEU A 241 -1.91 -28.33 14.17
CA LEU A 241 -0.56 -28.21 14.72
C LEU A 241 -0.10 -26.75 14.89
N VAL A 242 -0.83 -25.77 14.35
CA VAL A 242 -0.58 -24.34 14.60
C VAL A 242 -1.58 -23.73 15.60
N GLY A 243 -2.45 -24.55 16.19
CA GLY A 243 -3.40 -24.16 17.24
C GLY A 243 -4.81 -23.83 16.72
N LEU A 244 -5.12 -24.13 15.47
CA LEU A 244 -6.47 -23.93 14.94
C LEU A 244 -7.34 -25.16 15.18
N LYS A 245 -8.65 -24.94 15.20
CA LYS A 245 -9.66 -26.00 15.13
C LYS A 245 -10.44 -25.83 13.85
N LYS A 246 -10.82 -26.95 13.21
CA LYS A 246 -11.58 -26.88 11.95
C LYS A 246 -12.86 -26.08 12.18
N PRO A 247 -13.04 -24.95 11.49
CA PRO A 247 -14.22 -24.14 11.69
C PRO A 247 -15.38 -24.74 10.90
N LEU A 248 -16.60 -24.51 11.37
CA LEU A 248 -17.82 -24.99 10.70
C LEU A 248 -18.17 -24.10 9.51
N LYS A 249 -17.85 -22.81 9.60
CA LYS A 249 -18.02 -21.80 8.56
C LYS A 249 -16.78 -20.90 8.48
N ARG A 250 -16.69 -20.08 7.43
CA ARG A 250 -15.61 -19.09 7.32
C ARG A 250 -15.69 -18.06 8.45
N ASN A 251 -14.54 -17.43 8.74
CA ASN A 251 -14.42 -16.29 9.65
C ASN A 251 -14.85 -16.64 11.09
N GLU A 252 -14.31 -17.74 11.63
CA GLU A 252 -14.47 -18.15 13.03
C GLU A 252 -13.14 -18.02 13.79
N GLY A 253 -13.24 -18.00 15.13
CA GLY A 253 -12.12 -17.74 16.04
C GLY A 253 -11.95 -16.24 16.32
N ASP A 254 -10.79 -15.88 16.85
CA ASP A 254 -10.39 -14.49 17.08
C ASP A 254 -9.20 -14.11 16.19
N VAL A 255 -9.11 -12.81 15.90
CA VAL A 255 -8.11 -12.27 14.97
C VAL A 255 -6.67 -12.51 15.41
N GLU A 256 -6.36 -12.45 16.72
CA GLU A 256 -5.00 -12.67 17.22
C GLU A 256 -4.59 -14.14 17.05
N THR A 257 -5.46 -15.07 17.43
CA THR A 257 -5.23 -16.51 17.24
C THR A 257 -5.03 -16.85 15.77
N ASN A 258 -5.88 -16.33 14.88
CA ASN A 258 -5.78 -16.59 13.44
C ASN A 258 -4.49 -15.99 12.85
N VAL A 259 -4.11 -14.76 13.20
CA VAL A 259 -2.87 -14.14 12.72
C VAL A 259 -1.64 -14.89 13.22
N ARG A 260 -1.61 -15.29 14.49
CA ARG A 260 -0.53 -16.09 15.08
C ARG A 260 -0.41 -17.45 14.39
N ALA A 261 -1.52 -18.13 14.16
CA ALA A 261 -1.55 -19.41 13.47
C ALA A 261 -1.07 -19.28 12.02
N ALA A 262 -1.48 -18.22 11.32
CA ALA A 262 -1.04 -17.94 9.95
C ALA A 262 0.48 -17.71 9.86
N ILE A 263 1.09 -16.98 10.79
CA ILE A 263 2.55 -16.78 10.83
C ILE A 263 3.28 -18.10 11.10
N LYS A 264 2.79 -18.92 12.04
CA LYS A 264 3.33 -20.28 12.25
C LYS A 264 3.23 -21.11 10.98
N TYR A 265 2.06 -21.12 10.35
CA TYR A 265 1.80 -21.88 9.12
C TYR A 265 2.71 -21.43 7.98
N LEU A 266 2.84 -20.12 7.76
CA LEU A 266 3.75 -19.52 6.78
C LEU A 266 5.21 -19.91 7.03
N SER A 267 5.68 -19.83 8.27
CA SER A 267 7.06 -20.22 8.62
C SER A 267 7.34 -21.69 8.27
N ARG A 268 6.36 -22.58 8.46
CA ARG A 268 6.48 -24.00 8.08
C ARG A 268 6.40 -24.20 6.56
N LYS A 269 5.58 -23.40 5.86
CA LYS A 269 5.56 -23.37 4.38
C LYS A 269 6.92 -23.00 3.79
N GLY A 270 7.70 -22.18 4.50
CA GLY A 270 9.09 -21.87 4.13
C GLY A 270 10.05 -23.06 4.14
N PHE A 271 9.74 -24.16 4.84
CA PHE A 271 10.50 -25.42 4.76
C PHE A 271 9.92 -26.38 3.72
N SER A 272 8.58 -26.50 3.61
CA SER A 272 7.94 -27.41 2.65
C SER A 272 6.51 -27.06 2.29
N THR A 273 5.96 -27.73 1.27
CA THR A 273 4.56 -27.55 0.87
C THR A 273 3.54 -28.07 1.89
N SER A 274 3.90 -28.99 2.79
CA SER A 274 2.96 -29.63 3.72
C SER A 274 2.74 -28.87 5.03
N ALA A 275 3.53 -27.82 5.28
CA ALA A 275 3.48 -27.04 6.53
C ALA A 275 3.55 -27.87 7.83
N LYS A 276 4.18 -29.05 7.77
CA LYS A 276 4.56 -29.81 8.97
C LYS A 276 5.61 -29.05 9.78
N PRO A 277 5.72 -29.29 11.10
CA PRO A 277 6.80 -28.73 11.91
C PRO A 277 8.17 -29.00 11.29
N ALA A 278 9.05 -28.00 11.27
CA ALA A 278 10.37 -28.12 10.63
C ALA A 278 11.23 -29.26 11.24
N SER A 279 11.02 -29.57 12.51
CA SER A 279 11.70 -30.68 13.20
C SER A 279 11.39 -32.06 12.62
N THR A 280 10.28 -32.21 11.87
CA THR A 280 9.92 -33.49 11.23
C THR A 280 10.93 -33.93 10.16
N ARG A 281 11.74 -33.00 9.63
CA ARG A 281 12.84 -33.27 8.69
C ARG A 281 14.00 -32.31 8.92
N LYS A 282 15.01 -32.77 9.64
CA LYS A 282 16.15 -31.94 10.10
C LYS A 282 16.99 -31.39 8.94
N GLU A 283 16.97 -32.06 7.80
CA GLU A 283 17.70 -31.71 6.58
C GLU A 283 17.04 -30.56 5.78
N TRP A 284 15.77 -30.24 6.06
CA TRP A 284 15.08 -29.16 5.37
C TRP A 284 15.65 -27.79 5.72
N ARG A 285 15.82 -26.97 4.68
CA ARG A 285 16.27 -25.59 4.79
C ARG A 285 15.13 -24.64 4.49
N PHE A 286 15.11 -23.51 5.19
CA PHE A 286 14.18 -22.44 4.91
C PHE A 286 14.57 -21.79 3.57
N VAL A 287 13.66 -21.81 2.59
CA VAL A 287 13.97 -21.35 1.23
C VAL A 287 13.70 -19.86 1.01
N GLY A 288 13.01 -19.20 1.94
CA GLY A 288 12.71 -17.77 1.87
C GLY A 288 11.23 -17.45 2.00
N TRP A 289 10.92 -16.18 2.31
CA TRP A 289 9.56 -15.71 2.53
C TRP A 289 8.72 -15.70 1.25
N THR A 290 9.31 -15.36 0.10
CA THR A 290 8.62 -15.42 -1.21
C THR A 290 8.11 -16.83 -1.52
N ASP A 291 8.97 -17.84 -1.33
CA ASP A 291 8.59 -19.25 -1.51
C ASP A 291 7.56 -19.72 -0.47
N ALA A 292 7.68 -19.27 0.77
CA ALA A 292 6.70 -19.55 1.81
C ALA A 292 5.31 -19.01 1.41
N LEU A 293 5.23 -17.78 0.92
CA LEU A 293 3.99 -17.16 0.43
C LEU A 293 3.40 -17.89 -0.77
N ARG A 294 4.25 -18.27 -1.74
CA ARG A 294 3.83 -19.09 -2.90
C ARG A 294 3.17 -20.40 -2.45
N ARG A 295 3.78 -21.08 -1.48
CA ARG A 295 3.28 -22.35 -0.94
C ARG A 295 2.08 -22.17 0.01
N TYR A 296 1.95 -21.01 0.64
CA TYR A 296 0.82 -20.66 1.49
C TYR A 296 -0.47 -20.61 0.65
N ASN A 297 -0.44 -19.90 -0.48
CA ASN A 297 -1.57 -19.83 -1.39
C ASN A 297 -1.83 -21.17 -2.13
N GLY A 298 -0.77 -21.81 -2.63
CA GLY A 298 -0.83 -23.17 -3.18
C GLY A 298 -1.55 -23.34 -4.52
N ARG A 299 -2.17 -22.29 -5.09
CA ARG A 299 -2.86 -22.38 -6.40
C ARG A 299 -1.86 -22.59 -7.53
N ARG A 300 -2.28 -23.41 -8.50
CA ARG A 300 -1.51 -23.77 -9.71
C ARG A 300 -2.16 -23.29 -11.02
N ASP A 301 -3.24 -22.54 -10.92
CA ASP A 301 -3.87 -21.91 -12.09
C ASP A 301 -2.89 -20.92 -12.72
N ARG A 302 -2.97 -20.76 -14.04
CA ARG A 302 -2.17 -19.77 -14.77
C ARG A 302 -2.86 -18.41 -14.72
N ALA A 303 -2.07 -17.37 -14.44
CA ALA A 303 -2.48 -16.00 -14.62
C ALA A 303 -2.45 -15.62 -16.11
N ASP A 304 -3.04 -14.47 -16.48
CA ASP A 304 -3.04 -13.95 -17.85
C ASP A 304 -1.63 -13.61 -18.37
N THR A 305 -0.66 -13.44 -17.47
CA THR A 305 0.78 -13.34 -17.77
C THR A 305 1.44 -14.69 -18.08
N ASN A 306 0.69 -15.79 -18.06
CA ASN A 306 1.17 -17.18 -18.15
C ASN A 306 2.07 -17.64 -16.98
N ARG A 307 2.18 -16.85 -15.91
CA ARG A 307 2.81 -17.26 -14.64
C ARG A 307 1.84 -18.06 -13.77
N TYR A 308 2.33 -18.78 -12.76
CA TYR A 308 1.42 -19.38 -11.80
C TYR A 308 0.82 -18.32 -10.88
N TYR A 309 -0.46 -18.46 -10.55
CA TYR A 309 -1.16 -17.55 -9.63
C TYR A 309 -0.38 -17.35 -8.33
N SER A 310 0.14 -18.44 -7.75
CA SER A 310 0.88 -18.40 -6.49
C SER A 310 2.21 -17.65 -6.58
N GLU A 311 2.80 -17.51 -7.78
CA GLU A 311 4.01 -16.71 -8.00
C GLU A 311 3.67 -15.22 -8.05
N GLU A 312 2.64 -14.83 -8.80
CA GLU A 312 2.17 -13.44 -8.81
C GLU A 312 1.71 -12.98 -7.44
N TYR A 313 1.00 -13.86 -6.73
CA TYR A 313 0.56 -13.64 -5.35
C TYR A 313 1.75 -13.31 -4.43
N ALA A 314 2.80 -14.13 -4.45
CA ALA A 314 3.98 -13.90 -3.61
C ALA A 314 4.71 -12.62 -4.00
N ASP A 315 4.88 -12.36 -5.30
CA ASP A 315 5.54 -11.14 -5.80
C ASP A 315 4.78 -9.89 -5.39
N LYS A 316 3.45 -9.88 -5.49
CA LYS A 316 2.63 -8.74 -5.07
C LYS A 316 2.76 -8.45 -3.58
N VAL A 317 2.74 -9.49 -2.74
CA VAL A 317 2.94 -9.33 -1.30
C VAL A 317 4.30 -8.71 -1.01
N MET A 318 5.36 -9.25 -1.62
CA MET A 318 6.73 -8.78 -1.43
C MET A 318 6.94 -7.36 -1.98
N ASN A 319 6.45 -7.07 -3.18
CA ASN A 319 6.56 -5.76 -3.83
C ASN A 319 5.84 -4.67 -3.04
N ARG A 320 4.64 -4.95 -2.54
CA ARG A 320 3.90 -3.99 -1.70
C ARG A 320 4.63 -3.75 -0.38
N ALA A 321 5.20 -4.79 0.23
CA ALA A 321 5.94 -4.67 1.47
C ALA A 321 7.26 -3.88 1.32
N SER A 322 7.98 -4.04 0.20
CA SER A 322 9.25 -3.35 -0.06
C SER A 322 9.08 -1.95 -0.68
N ASN A 323 7.97 -1.71 -1.40
CA ASN A 323 7.69 -0.45 -2.08
C ASN A 323 6.34 0.14 -1.63
N PRO A 324 6.22 0.62 -0.37
CA PRO A 324 4.92 1.03 0.17
C PRO A 324 4.28 2.23 -0.54
N SER A 325 5.08 3.04 -1.24
CA SER A 325 4.62 4.16 -2.06
C SER A 325 4.11 3.75 -3.45
N GLN A 326 4.30 2.49 -3.85
CA GLN A 326 3.81 1.95 -5.12
C GLN A 326 2.46 1.25 -4.90
N PHE A 327 1.49 1.56 -5.76
CA PHE A 327 0.22 0.85 -5.74
C PHE A 327 0.40 -0.56 -6.33
N VAL A 328 -0.04 -1.58 -5.60
CA VAL A 328 -0.02 -2.98 -6.05
C VAL A 328 -1.42 -3.57 -5.88
N PRO A 329 -2.18 -3.83 -6.97
CA PRO A 329 -3.55 -4.33 -6.89
C PRO A 329 -3.60 -5.75 -6.33
N ILE A 330 -4.69 -6.09 -5.64
CA ILE A 330 -4.96 -7.46 -5.15
C ILE A 330 -5.33 -8.38 -6.33
N GLU A 331 -6.11 -7.91 -7.30
CA GLU A 331 -6.64 -8.76 -8.39
C GLU A 331 -5.54 -9.41 -9.24
N ILE A 332 -5.52 -10.74 -9.30
CA ILE A 332 -4.73 -11.54 -10.25
C ILE A 332 -5.71 -12.11 -11.28
N LYS A 333 -5.50 -11.75 -12.55
CA LYS A 333 -6.34 -12.21 -13.65
C LYS A 333 -5.90 -13.59 -14.09
N LEU A 334 -6.85 -14.50 -14.27
CA LEU A 334 -6.56 -15.84 -14.78
C LEU A 334 -6.46 -15.84 -16.30
N ALA A 335 -5.62 -16.72 -16.84
CA ALA A 335 -5.63 -17.04 -18.26
C ALA A 335 -7.03 -17.55 -18.64
N LYS A 336 -7.55 -17.09 -19.78
CA LYS A 336 -8.85 -17.51 -20.30
C LYS A 336 -8.83 -18.90 -20.90
#